data_AF-A0AAE4FIF5-F1
#
_entry.id   AF-A0AAE4FIF5-F1
#
_cell.length_a   1.000
_cell.length_b   1.000
_cell.length_c   1.000
_cell.angle_alpha   90.00
_cell.angle_beta   90.00
_cell.angle_gamma   90.00
#
_symmetry.space_group_name_H-M   'P 1'
#
loop_
_entity.id
_entity.type
_entity.pdbx_description
1 polymer ?
#
loop_
_entity_poly.entity_id
_entity_poly.type
_entity_poly.pdbx_seq_one_letter_code
_entity_poly.pdbx_strand_id
1 'polypeptide(L)' 'MIANKILLQSLYKDIILEFSQKTDKSLEESMDYFYKSQVYKLISEGIGDLHCKGAKYLTDELMLEYGMIHHKSYPND' A
#
# COMPACT_ATOMS: atom_id res chain seq x y z
N MET A 1 8.12 -5.12 -16.98
CA MET A 1 7.83 -3.83 -17.63
C MET A 1 8.16 -2.75 -16.61
N ILE A 2 8.99 -1.75 -16.92
CA ILE A 2 9.34 -0.72 -15.93
C ILE A 2 8.18 0.28 -15.86
N ALA A 3 7.50 0.37 -14.72
CA ALA A 3 6.46 1.36 -14.50
C ALA A 3 7.04 2.78 -14.65
N ASN A 4 6.32 3.68 -15.34
CA ASN A 4 6.76 5.06 -15.49
C ASN A 4 6.88 5.70 -14.10
N LYS A 5 8.05 6.27 -13.78
CA LYS A 5 8.33 6.89 -12.48
C LYS A 5 7.25 7.89 -12.05
N ILE A 6 6.66 8.64 -12.98
CA ILE A 6 5.60 9.62 -12.68
C ILE A 6 4.32 8.90 -12.23
N LEU A 7 3.94 7.82 -12.91
CA LEU A 7 2.76 7.02 -12.55
C LEU A 7 2.94 6.35 -11.19
N LEU A 8 4.15 5.88 -10.89
CA LEU A 8 4.48 5.26 -9.61
C LEU A 8 4.39 6.25 -8.45
N GLN A 9 4.88 7.48 -8.63
CA GLN A 9 4.75 8.53 -7.62
C GLN A 9 3.29 8.95 -7.40
N SER A 10 2.47 8.99 -8.45
CA SER A 10 1.03 9.22 -8.31
C SER A 10 0.37 8.11 -7.51
N LEU A 11 0.70 6.85 -7.81
CA LEU A 11 0.17 5.70 -7.08
C LEU A 11 0.53 5.75 -5.59
N TYR A 12 1.78 6.09 -5.26
CA TYR A 12 2.21 6.24 -3.86
C TYR A 12 1.43 7.31 -3.11
N LYS A 13 1.24 8.47 -3.74
CA LYS A 13 0.42 9.54 -3.18
C LYS A 13 -1.01 9.05 -2.89
N ASP A 14 -1.60 8.34 -3.84
CA ASP A 14 -2.99 7.87 -3.71
C ASP A 14 -3.12 6.82 -2.59
N ILE A 15 -2.16 5.89 -2.46
CA ILE A 15 -2.13 4.89 -1.37
C ILE A 15 -2.03 5.58 -0.01
N ILE A 16 -1.13 6.54 0.14
CA ILE A 16 -0.89 7.25 1.40
C ILE A 16 -2.13 8.05 1.83
N LEU A 17 -2.76 8.75 0.87
CA LEU A 17 -3.98 9.51 1.13
C LEU A 17 -5.14 8.58 1.55
N GLU A 18 -5.32 7.47 0.82
CA GLU A 18 -6.39 6.52 1.13
C GLU A 18 -6.15 5.81 2.47
N PHE A 19 -4.91 5.47 2.79
CA PHE A 19 -4.55 4.90 4.09
C PHE A 19 -4.88 5.85 5.23
N SER A 20 -4.44 7.11 5.12
CA SER A 20 -4.74 8.18 6.09
C SER A 20 -6.25 8.31 6.35
N GLN A 21 -7.05 8.29 5.27
CA GLN A 21 -8.52 8.36 5.35
C GLN A 21 -9.15 7.13 6.01
N LYS A 22 -8.64 5.91 5.72
CA LYS A 22 -9.21 4.67 6.26
C LYS A 22 -8.83 4.42 7.72
N THR A 23 -7.66 4.87 8.16
CA THR A 23 -7.13 4.60 9.51
C THR A 23 -7.27 5.79 10.46
N ASP A 24 -7.79 6.93 9.98
CA ASP A 24 -7.83 8.21 10.71
C ASP A 24 -6.45 8.65 11.23
N LYS A 25 -5.40 8.33 10.46
CA LYS A 25 -4.01 8.67 10.79
C LYS A 25 -3.60 9.94 10.05
N SER A 26 -2.67 10.68 10.63
CA SER A 26 -2.08 11.82 9.93
C SER A 26 -1.39 11.39 8.63
N LEU A 27 -1.23 12.33 7.69
CA LEU A 27 -0.48 12.08 6.46
C LEU A 27 0.97 11.68 6.77
N GLU A 28 1.59 12.29 7.79
CA GLU A 28 2.96 11.99 8.21
C GLU A 28 3.08 10.55 8.72
N GLU A 29 2.19 10.10 9.61
CA GLU A 29 2.15 8.70 10.04
C GLU A 29 1.93 7.77 8.85
N SER A 30 0.98 8.11 7.97
CA SER A 30 0.64 7.28 6.80
C SER A 30 1.81 7.14 5.83
N MET A 31 2.61 8.18 5.66
CA MET A 31 3.87 8.12 4.91
C MET A 31 4.87 7.18 5.59
N ASP A 32 5.02 7.25 6.91
CA ASP A 32 5.93 6.40 7.67
C ASP A 32 5.57 4.92 7.54
N TYR A 33 4.27 4.59 7.70
CA TYR A 33 3.75 3.24 7.45
C TYR A 33 4.03 2.80 6.02
N PHE A 34 3.70 3.62 5.02
CA PHE A 34 3.86 3.25 3.62
C PHE A 34 5.34 2.99 3.26
N TYR A 35 6.26 3.90 3.57
CA TYR A 35 7.67 3.74 3.16
C TYR A 35 8.43 2.66 3.92
N LYS A 36 7.94 2.22 5.09
CA LYS A 36 8.49 1.08 5.84
C LYS A 36 7.84 -0.25 5.49
N SER A 37 6.79 -0.24 4.66
CA SER A 37 6.01 -1.43 4.33
C SER A 37 6.70 -2.35 3.31
N GLN A 38 6.40 -3.64 3.42
CA GLN A 38 6.68 -4.63 2.39
C GLN A 38 5.89 -4.33 1.11
N VAL A 39 4.67 -3.79 1.22
CA VAL A 39 3.88 -3.33 0.06
C VAL A 39 4.67 -2.33 -0.80
N TYR A 40 5.26 -1.30 -0.20
CA TYR A 40 6.10 -0.32 -0.91
C TYR A 40 7.31 -1.00 -1.57
N LYS A 41 7.99 -1.90 -0.86
CA LYS A 41 9.13 -2.64 -1.41
C LYS A 41 8.72 -3.43 -2.65
N LEU A 42 7.63 -4.18 -2.59
CA LEU A 42 7.14 -4.97 -3.73
C LEU A 42 6.75 -4.11 -4.93
N ILE A 43 6.05 -2.99 -4.70
CA ILE A 43 5.68 -2.06 -5.78
C ILE A 43 6.93 -1.43 -6.41
N SER A 44 7.89 -0.99 -5.58
CA SER A 44 9.11 -0.30 -6.05
C SER A 44 10.08 -1.21 -6.79
N GLU A 45 10.17 -2.47 -6.39
CA GLU A 45 10.95 -3.52 -7.06
C GLU A 45 10.21 -4.10 -8.28
N GLY A 46 8.94 -3.71 -8.50
CA GLY A 46 8.10 -4.23 -9.58
C GLY A 46 7.82 -5.73 -9.45
N ILE A 47 7.80 -6.24 -8.21
CA ILE A 47 7.59 -7.65 -7.93
C ILE A 47 6.10 -7.96 -8.04
N GLY A 48 5.78 -8.83 -9.00
CA GLY A 48 4.41 -9.12 -9.39
C GLY A 48 3.72 -7.93 -10.05
N ASP A 49 2.48 -8.16 -10.50
CA ASP A 49 1.65 -7.13 -11.12
C ASP A 49 1.01 -6.18 -10.08
N LEU A 50 1.61 -6.04 -8.89
CA LEU A 50 1.12 -5.16 -7.81
C LEU A 50 1.14 -3.69 -8.22
N HIS A 51 2.15 -3.26 -8.97
CA HIS A 51 2.24 -1.91 -9.53
C HIS A 51 1.13 -1.60 -10.56
N CYS A 52 0.42 -2.62 -11.06
CA CYS A 52 -0.76 -2.47 -11.92
C CYS A 52 -2.09 -2.53 -11.14
N LYS A 53 -2.05 -2.79 -9.83
CA LYS A 53 -3.24 -2.76 -8.97
C LYS A 53 -3.60 -1.32 -8.59
N GLY A 54 -4.87 -1.10 -8.29
CA GLY A 54 -5.36 0.21 -7.85
C GLY A 54 -4.94 0.54 -6.42
N ALA A 55 -4.86 1.83 -6.10
CA ALA A 55 -4.51 2.33 -4.77
C ALA A 55 -5.34 1.66 -3.66
N LYS A 56 -6.66 1.51 -3.85
CA LYS A 56 -7.55 0.88 -2.86
C LYS A 56 -7.10 -0.49 -2.40
N TYR A 57 -6.76 -1.33 -3.37
CA TYR A 57 -6.30 -2.70 -3.11
C TYR A 57 -4.96 -2.69 -2.38
N LEU A 58 -4.03 -1.84 -2.81
CA LEU A 58 -2.71 -1.73 -2.20
C LEU A 58 -2.77 -1.13 -0.79
N THR A 59 -3.72 -0.24 -0.54
CA THR A 59 -4.03 0.26 0.81
C THR A 59 -4.59 -0.85 1.69
N ASP A 60 -5.46 -1.72 1.17
CA ASP A 60 -5.96 -2.87 1.93
C ASP A 60 -4.82 -3.87 2.25
N GLU A 61 -3.92 -4.14 1.30
CA GLU A 61 -2.71 -4.94 1.54
C GLU A 61 -1.79 -4.30 2.61
N LEU A 62 -1.65 -2.98 2.58
CA LEU A 62 -0.89 -2.23 3.60
C LEU A 62 -1.56 -2.35 4.98
N MET A 63 -2.88 -2.23 5.05
CA MET A 63 -3.64 -2.41 6.29
C MET A 63 -3.57 -3.85 6.80
N LEU A 64 -3.53 -4.85 5.90
CA LEU A 64 -3.32 -6.26 6.24
C LEU A 64 -1.92 -6.48 6.82
N GLU A 65 -0.88 -5.90 6.21
CA GLU A 65 0.51 -6.00 6.67
C GLU A 65 0.66 -5.54 8.13
N TYR A 66 -0.01 -4.45 8.49
CA TYR A 66 0.01 -3.90 9.85
C TYR A 66 -1.09 -4.46 10.77
N GLY A 67 -1.83 -5.49 10.35
CA GLY A 67 -2.86 -6.15 11.15
C GLY A 67 -4.08 -5.27 11.48
N MET A 68 -4.31 -4.19 10.72
CA MET A 68 -5.43 -3.27 10.92
C MET A 68 -6.75 -3.84 10.38
N ILE A 69 -6.66 -4.70 9.37
CA ILE A 69 -7.80 -5.47 8.85
C ILE A 69 -7.41 -6.94 8.78
N HIS A 70 -8.42 -7.81 8.81
CA HIS A 70 -8.24 -9.26 8.70
C HIS A 70 -9.04 -9.75 7.49
N HIS A 71 -8.38 -10.46 6.58
CA HIS A 71 -9.08 -11.12 5.50
C HIS A 71 -9.68 -12.43 6.02
N LYS A 72 -10.99 -12.62 5.89
CA LYS A 72 -11.71 -13.81 6.41
C LYS A 72 -11.15 -15.16 5.92
N SER A 73 -10.40 -15.18 4.82
CA SER A 73 -9.83 -16.39 4.21
C SER A 73 -8.34 -16.63 4.54
N TYR A 74 -7.66 -15.73 5.26
CA TYR A 74 -6.30 -16.00 5.73
C TYR A 74 -6.40 -16.79 7.04
N PRO A 75 -5.99 -18.07 7.07
CA PRO A 75 -6.01 -18.84 8.30
C PRO A 75 -5.08 -18.17 9.31
N ASN A 76 -5.58 -17.96 10.52
CA ASN A 76 -4.72 -17.70 11.66
C ASN A 76 -4.03 -19.04 11.96
N ASP A 77 -2.73 -19.14 11.71
CA ASP A 77 -1.92 -20.23 12.27
C ASP A 77 -1.92 -20.18 13.80
#